data_AF-A0A9D6QSX9-F1
#
_entry.id   AF-A0A9D6QSX9-F1
#
_cell.length_a   1.000
_cell.length_b   1.000
_cell.length_c   1.000
_cell.angle_alpha   90.00
_cell.angle_beta   90.00
_cell.angle_gamma   90.00
#
_symmetry.space_group_name_H-M   'P 1'
#
loop_
_entity.id
_entity.type
_entity.pdbx_description
1 polymer ?
#
loop_
_entity_poly.entity_id
_entity_poly.type
_entity_poly.pdbx_seq_one_letter_code
_entity_poly.pdbx_strand_id
1 'polypeptide(L)'
;MSVTIIPAREGQSPNWITQFNRKNPPDVFFDTNVWISMGSDDVANLESLEERFGFRYRYTVTNVAEMASHLYDAPPKKGLPPFVRYRSCFQKILRLCVAEILPSPEMEFLEMTGLSHYLNPVWAPNIEQIMRDTTTVAKAVDVDGVAAIKPDHYRRLHETDSASFRTVMGLLDKIKRPIRGQDKKKLNRLNDWFMTLTNFFLIVRPSNKQAHYNRLTAEERSRFDMAFTNGAGKLFHTHCTAVVKKRINDGKEIAPNDLYDMMQLLLLRNPNRIFVTEDKAFYDYQIEPGVQRVLPWTAFRSSSN
;
A
#
# COMPACT_ATOMS: atom_id res chain seq x y z
N MET A 1 -18.05 -8.98 12.11
CA MET A 1 -19.12 -9.08 11.08
C MET A 1 -18.62 -8.39 9.83
N SER A 2 -18.63 -9.11 8.70
CA SER A 2 -17.82 -8.88 7.51
C SER A 2 -18.42 -7.88 6.52
N VAL A 3 -17.54 -7.13 5.87
CA VAL A 3 -17.82 -6.47 4.59
C VAL A 3 -17.80 -7.58 3.51
N THR A 4 -18.87 -7.71 2.73
CA THR A 4 -18.93 -8.59 1.55
C THR A 4 -19.06 -7.72 0.33
N ILE A 5 -18.12 -7.82 -0.61
CA ILE A 5 -18.07 -6.98 -1.79
C ILE A 5 -18.18 -7.89 -3.01
N ILE A 6 -19.33 -7.87 -3.68
CA ILE A 6 -19.59 -8.82 -4.77
C ILE A 6 -19.11 -8.20 -6.08
N PRO A 7 -18.13 -8.80 -6.80
CA PRO A 7 -17.78 -8.38 -8.15
C PRO A 7 -18.93 -8.65 -9.12
N ALA A 8 -19.17 -7.73 -10.04
CA ALA A 8 -19.87 -8.11 -11.27
C ALA A 8 -18.96 -9.01 -12.11
N ARG A 9 -19.56 -9.97 -12.81
CA ARG A 9 -18.88 -11.01 -13.60
C ARG A 9 -18.02 -10.40 -14.72
N GLU A 10 -17.05 -11.19 -15.21
CA GLU A 10 -16.23 -10.89 -16.40
C GLU A 10 -17.06 -10.29 -17.55
N GLY A 11 -16.55 -9.20 -18.13
CA GLY A 11 -17.11 -8.61 -19.36
C GLY A 11 -18.14 -7.50 -19.18
N GLN A 12 -18.47 -7.08 -17.96
CA GLN A 12 -19.31 -5.91 -17.70
C GLN A 12 -18.64 -4.91 -16.75
N SER A 13 -18.92 -3.62 -16.93
CA SER A 13 -18.53 -2.56 -15.99
C SER A 13 -18.91 -2.99 -14.57
N PRO A 14 -17.98 -2.98 -13.61
CA PRO A 14 -18.25 -3.68 -12.37
C PRO A 14 -19.18 -2.87 -11.47
N ASN A 15 -20.44 -3.32 -11.39
CA ASN A 15 -21.40 -2.89 -10.38
C ASN A 15 -21.06 -3.60 -9.06
N TRP A 16 -20.35 -2.91 -8.16
CA TRP A 16 -20.00 -3.45 -6.86
C TRP A 16 -21.10 -3.15 -5.85
N ILE A 17 -21.65 -4.19 -5.24
CA ILE A 17 -22.51 -4.05 -4.06
C ILE A 17 -21.65 -4.39 -2.84
N THR A 18 -21.21 -3.36 -2.10
CA THR A 18 -20.65 -3.50 -0.76
C THR A 18 -21.78 -3.74 0.23
N GLN A 19 -22.07 -4.98 0.58
CA GLN A 19 -22.86 -5.27 1.77
C GLN A 19 -21.95 -5.12 2.99
N PHE A 20 -22.19 -4.13 3.82
CA PHE A 20 -21.44 -3.91 5.05
C PHE A 20 -22.39 -3.89 6.26
N ASN A 21 -21.85 -4.24 7.42
CA ASN A 21 -22.59 -4.13 8.67
C ASN A 21 -22.65 -2.66 9.09
N ARG A 22 -23.84 -2.04 9.09
CA ARG A 22 -24.01 -0.66 9.58
C ARG A 22 -23.60 -0.45 11.04
N LYS A 23 -23.61 -1.52 11.86
CA LYS A 23 -23.10 -1.46 13.26
C LYS A 23 -21.57 -1.49 13.33
N ASN A 24 -20.89 -1.81 12.23
CA ASN A 24 -19.44 -1.85 12.11
C ASN A 24 -19.05 -1.35 10.72
N PRO A 25 -19.14 -0.03 10.48
CA PRO A 25 -18.92 0.53 9.15
C PRO A 25 -17.45 0.38 8.72
N PRO A 26 -17.20 0.26 7.41
CA PRO A 26 -15.87 -0.04 6.89
C PRO A 26 -14.87 1.08 7.16
N ASP A 27 -13.60 0.69 7.35
CA ASP A 27 -12.45 1.59 7.33
C ASP A 27 -11.90 1.61 5.89
N VAL A 28 -12.05 2.73 5.20
CA VAL A 28 -11.62 2.88 3.80
C VAL A 28 -10.32 3.65 3.77
N PHE A 29 -9.30 3.12 3.08
CA PHE A 29 -8.06 3.83 2.85
C PHE A 29 -7.71 3.84 1.36
N PHE A 30 -7.04 4.90 0.94
CA PHE A 30 -6.79 5.20 -0.45
C PHE A 30 -5.30 5.18 -0.76
N ASP A 31 -4.97 4.66 -1.93
CA ASP A 31 -3.68 4.87 -2.57
C ASP A 31 -3.42 6.37 -2.83
N THR A 32 -2.17 6.79 -2.81
CA THR A 32 -1.72 8.16 -3.02
C THR A 32 -2.20 8.73 -4.36
N ASN A 33 -2.23 7.92 -5.42
CA ASN A 33 -2.75 8.36 -6.71
C ASN A 33 -4.24 8.73 -6.67
N VAL A 34 -5.03 8.06 -5.83
CA VAL A 34 -6.45 8.39 -5.64
C VAL A 34 -6.58 9.72 -4.90
N TRP A 35 -5.79 9.94 -3.83
CA TRP A 35 -5.78 11.23 -3.12
C TRP A 35 -5.49 12.41 -4.06
N ILE A 36 -4.56 12.20 -5.00
CA ILE A 36 -4.21 13.17 -6.03
C ILE A 36 -5.40 13.42 -6.99
N SER A 37 -6.07 12.36 -7.45
CA SER A 37 -7.12 12.45 -8.47
C SER A 37 -8.47 12.97 -7.93
N MET A 38 -8.73 12.84 -6.63
CA MET A 38 -9.98 13.30 -6.00
C MET A 38 -10.25 14.79 -6.24
N GLY A 39 -11.41 15.11 -6.81
CA GLY A 39 -11.93 16.48 -6.94
C GLY A 39 -12.76 16.92 -5.74
N SER A 40 -13.30 18.15 -5.81
CA SER A 40 -14.22 18.68 -4.78
C SER A 40 -15.48 17.84 -4.64
N ASP A 41 -16.04 17.40 -5.76
CA ASP A 41 -17.29 16.64 -5.80
C ASP A 41 -17.09 15.25 -5.19
N ASP A 42 -15.90 14.67 -5.38
CA ASP A 42 -15.54 13.40 -4.77
C ASP A 42 -15.49 13.53 -3.25
N VAL A 43 -14.86 14.60 -2.74
CA VAL A 43 -14.83 14.87 -1.29
C VAL A 43 -16.24 15.03 -0.72
N ALA A 44 -17.10 15.83 -1.37
CA ALA A 44 -18.48 16.02 -0.92
C ALA A 44 -19.28 14.71 -0.93
N ASN A 45 -19.09 13.87 -1.94
CA ASN A 45 -19.70 12.54 -2.00
C ASN A 45 -19.23 11.65 -0.85
N LEU A 46 -17.93 11.64 -0.54
CA LEU A 46 -17.38 10.86 0.57
C LEU A 46 -17.93 11.32 1.92
N GLU A 47 -18.06 12.63 2.15
CA GLU A 47 -18.72 13.18 3.34
C GLU A 47 -20.19 12.71 3.45
N SER A 48 -20.91 12.69 2.32
CA SER A 48 -22.28 12.17 2.30
C SER A 48 -22.35 10.68 2.64
N LEU A 49 -21.40 9.86 2.19
CA LEU A 49 -21.35 8.44 2.56
C LEU A 49 -21.00 8.24 4.04
N GLU A 50 -20.12 9.08 4.60
CA GLU A 50 -19.84 9.08 6.04
C GLU A 50 -21.11 9.40 6.83
N GLU A 51 -21.83 10.46 6.46
CA GLU A 51 -23.07 10.86 7.13
C GLU A 51 -24.18 9.80 7.01
N ARG A 52 -24.38 9.25 5.81
CA ARG A 52 -25.49 8.32 5.52
C ARG A 52 -25.22 6.89 5.99
N PHE A 53 -23.97 6.47 5.97
CA PHE A 53 -23.59 5.05 6.12
C PHE A 53 -22.52 4.81 7.19
N GLY A 54 -21.94 5.87 7.76
CA GLY A 54 -20.93 5.79 8.82
C GLY A 54 -19.54 5.39 8.32
N PHE A 55 -19.27 5.50 7.02
CA PHE A 55 -17.95 5.16 6.44
C PHE A 55 -16.85 5.93 7.14
N ARG A 56 -15.71 5.27 7.42
CA ARG A 56 -14.58 5.90 8.09
C ARG A 56 -13.39 5.95 7.14
N TYR A 57 -12.94 7.14 6.78
CA TYR A 57 -11.80 7.30 5.89
C TYR A 57 -10.51 7.39 6.67
N ARG A 58 -9.50 6.67 6.21
CA ARG A 58 -8.18 6.60 6.82
C ARG A 58 -7.11 6.91 5.77
N TYR A 59 -5.99 7.39 6.25
CA TYR A 59 -4.76 7.50 5.49
C TYR A 59 -3.67 6.70 6.18
N THR A 60 -2.71 6.25 5.41
CA THR A 60 -1.59 5.46 5.90
C THR A 60 -0.39 6.35 6.14
N VAL A 61 0.54 5.89 6.97
CA VAL A 61 1.84 6.57 7.03
C VAL A 61 2.53 6.61 5.67
N THR A 62 2.38 5.55 4.86
CA THR A 62 2.93 5.50 3.51
C THR A 62 2.44 6.65 2.64
N ASN A 63 1.15 7.00 2.69
CA ASN A 63 0.63 8.14 1.95
C ASN A 63 1.35 9.44 2.34
N VAL A 64 1.57 9.67 3.64
CA VAL A 64 2.24 10.88 4.13
C VAL A 64 3.69 10.92 3.68
N ALA A 65 4.42 9.82 3.85
CA ALA A 65 5.83 9.73 3.46
C ALA A 65 6.02 10.01 1.96
N GLU A 66 5.17 9.40 1.11
CA GLU A 66 5.20 9.59 -0.33
C GLU A 66 4.90 11.03 -0.72
N MET A 67 3.75 11.58 -0.28
CA MET A 67 3.36 12.95 -0.64
C MET A 67 4.34 13.99 -0.09
N ALA A 68 4.85 13.81 1.14
CA ALA A 68 5.81 14.71 1.74
C ALA A 68 7.16 14.73 1.00
N SER A 69 7.58 13.59 0.43
CA SER A 69 8.84 13.47 -0.32
C SER A 69 8.88 14.35 -1.58
N HIS A 70 7.71 14.72 -2.11
CA HIS A 70 7.57 15.50 -3.33
C HIS A 70 7.26 17.00 -3.11
N LEU A 71 7.11 17.46 -1.87
CA LEU A 71 6.73 18.86 -1.58
C LEU A 71 7.71 19.89 -2.14
N TYR A 72 8.98 19.52 -2.24
CA TYR A 72 10.09 20.38 -2.67
C TYR A 72 10.58 20.07 -4.09
N ASP A 73 9.85 19.23 -4.82
CA ASP A 73 10.23 18.90 -6.19
C ASP A 73 10.11 20.13 -7.10
N ALA A 74 10.95 20.18 -8.13
CA ALA A 74 10.90 21.24 -9.10
C ALA A 74 9.54 21.27 -9.81
N PRO A 75 8.99 22.47 -10.10
CA PRO A 75 7.70 22.57 -10.78
C PRO A 75 7.77 21.93 -12.17
N PRO A 76 6.76 21.10 -12.54
CA PRO A 76 6.73 20.49 -13.86
C PRO A 76 6.45 21.54 -14.94
N LYS A 77 6.79 21.22 -16.20
CA LYS A 77 6.47 22.08 -17.36
C LYS A 77 4.97 22.31 -17.58
N LYS A 78 4.12 21.40 -17.07
CA LYS A 78 2.66 21.45 -17.15
C LYS A 78 2.06 20.92 -15.84
N GLY A 79 0.98 21.54 -15.38
CA GLY A 79 0.25 21.15 -14.17
C GLY A 79 0.53 22.07 -12.97
N LEU A 80 -0.03 21.72 -11.82
CA LEU A 80 0.16 22.46 -10.58
C LEU A 80 1.58 22.25 -10.03
N PRO A 81 2.16 23.26 -9.36
CA PRO A 81 3.39 23.09 -8.60
C PRO A 81 3.26 21.94 -7.58
N PRO A 82 4.32 21.13 -7.34
CA PRO A 82 4.26 19.99 -6.42
C PRO A 82 3.72 20.36 -5.04
N PHE A 83 4.23 21.44 -4.45
CA PHE A 83 3.71 21.94 -3.18
C PHE A 83 2.18 22.11 -3.19
N VAL A 84 1.62 22.79 -4.19
CA VAL A 84 0.17 23.02 -4.30
C VAL A 84 -0.60 21.70 -4.49
N ARG A 85 -0.10 20.82 -5.36
CA ARG A 85 -0.71 19.52 -5.66
C ARG A 85 -0.77 18.64 -4.41
N TYR A 86 0.35 18.43 -3.73
CA TYR A 86 0.42 17.54 -2.57
C TYR A 86 -0.21 18.17 -1.33
N ARG A 87 -0.08 19.49 -1.11
CA ARG A 87 -0.83 20.19 -0.05
C ARG A 87 -2.33 19.99 -0.18
N SER A 88 -2.88 20.03 -1.40
CA SER A 88 -4.30 19.75 -1.63
C SER A 88 -4.70 18.36 -1.13
N CYS A 89 -3.86 17.34 -1.31
CA CYS A 89 -4.10 16.02 -0.75
C CYS A 89 -4.15 16.03 0.79
N PHE A 90 -3.20 16.71 1.45
CA PHE A 90 -3.21 16.86 2.91
C PHE A 90 -4.47 17.59 3.42
N GLN A 91 -4.97 18.58 2.67
CA GLN A 91 -6.23 19.26 3.00
C GLN A 91 -7.44 18.31 2.90
N LYS A 92 -7.50 17.46 1.87
CA LYS A 92 -8.54 16.42 1.74
C LYS A 92 -8.47 15.43 2.90
N ILE A 93 -7.27 14.99 3.28
CA ILE A 93 -7.05 14.11 4.43
C ILE A 93 -7.54 14.75 5.72
N LEU A 94 -7.19 16.01 6.00
CA LEU A 94 -7.69 16.69 7.21
C LEU A 94 -9.22 16.82 7.23
N ARG A 95 -9.84 16.97 6.07
CA ARG A 95 -11.29 17.13 5.94
C ARG A 95 -12.03 15.80 6.10
N LEU A 96 -11.53 14.72 5.51
CA LEU A 96 -12.20 13.42 5.44
C LEU A 96 -11.79 12.45 6.55
N CYS A 97 -10.55 12.51 7.03
CA CYS A 97 -10.01 11.52 7.95
C CYS A 97 -10.05 12.03 9.40
N VAL A 98 -10.93 11.44 10.21
CA VAL A 98 -10.97 11.71 11.66
C VAL A 98 -9.81 10.97 12.33
N ALA A 99 -8.68 11.66 12.50
CA ALA A 99 -7.48 11.43 13.33
C ALA A 99 -6.78 10.04 13.33
N GLU A 100 -7.38 8.96 12.85
CA GLU A 100 -6.77 7.63 12.89
C GLU A 100 -5.93 7.39 11.64
N ILE A 101 -4.62 7.30 11.87
CA ILE A 101 -3.63 6.94 10.86
C ILE A 101 -3.44 5.43 10.90
N LEU A 102 -3.47 4.80 9.73
CA LEU A 102 -3.09 3.40 9.62
C LEU A 102 -1.56 3.26 9.69
N PRO A 103 -1.06 2.20 10.37
CA PRO A 103 0.37 1.91 10.42
C PRO A 103 0.93 1.67 9.01
N SER A 104 2.26 1.65 8.88
CA SER A 104 2.86 1.18 7.65
C SER A 104 2.63 -0.34 7.47
N PRO A 105 2.64 -0.86 6.23
CA PRO A 105 2.53 -2.30 5.99
C PRO A 105 3.54 -3.16 6.77
N GLU A 106 4.75 -2.65 6.97
CA GLU A 106 5.82 -3.30 7.72
C GLU A 106 5.47 -3.42 9.20
N MET A 107 4.94 -2.35 9.81
CA MET A 107 4.50 -2.37 11.21
C MET A 107 3.38 -3.39 11.43
N GLU A 108 2.38 -3.40 10.55
CA GLU A 108 1.26 -4.35 10.60
C GLU A 108 1.75 -5.80 10.45
N PHE A 109 2.72 -6.05 9.57
CA PHE A 109 3.29 -7.38 9.37
C PHE A 109 4.14 -7.84 10.56
N LEU A 110 5.01 -6.99 11.10
CA LEU A 110 5.83 -7.31 12.26
C LEU A 110 4.96 -7.59 13.48
N GLU A 111 3.88 -6.84 13.68
CA GLU A 111 2.90 -7.11 14.73
C GLU A 111 2.22 -8.47 14.53
N MET A 112 1.75 -8.75 13.31
CA MET A 112 1.11 -10.02 12.98
C MET A 112 2.00 -11.24 13.24
N THR A 113 3.32 -11.09 13.10
CA THR A 113 4.31 -12.17 13.24
C THR A 113 4.95 -12.25 14.63
N GLY A 114 4.61 -11.31 15.54
CA GLY A 114 5.24 -11.19 16.85
C GLY A 114 6.69 -10.69 16.79
N LEU A 115 7.04 -9.98 15.71
CA LEU A 115 8.37 -9.45 15.41
C LEU A 115 8.48 -7.93 15.65
N SER A 116 7.46 -7.29 16.25
CA SER A 116 7.46 -5.84 16.52
C SER A 116 8.68 -5.33 17.30
N HIS A 117 9.32 -6.19 18.09
CA HIS A 117 10.53 -5.84 18.83
C HIS A 117 11.75 -5.59 17.92
N TYR A 118 11.71 -6.02 16.66
CA TYR A 118 12.71 -5.68 15.65
C TYR A 118 12.43 -4.35 14.95
N LEU A 119 11.29 -3.70 15.20
CA LEU A 119 10.99 -2.40 14.59
C LEU A 119 11.89 -1.32 15.20
N ASN A 120 12.81 -0.80 14.39
CA ASN A 120 13.71 0.26 14.81
C ASN A 120 12.99 1.62 14.79
N PRO A 121 13.13 2.48 15.83
CA PRO A 121 12.45 3.78 15.89
C PRO A 121 12.75 4.72 14.72
N VAL A 122 13.89 4.55 14.03
CA VAL A 122 14.22 5.33 12.82
C VAL A 122 13.32 4.96 11.64
N TRP A 123 12.81 3.73 11.62
CA TRP A 123 11.93 3.20 10.57
C TRP A 123 10.47 3.11 11.00
N ALA A 124 10.18 3.26 12.29
CA ALA A 124 8.83 3.42 12.83
C ALA A 124 8.44 4.90 12.75
N PRO A 125 7.55 5.29 11.84
CA PRO A 125 7.10 6.66 11.83
C PRO A 125 6.29 6.92 13.10
N ASN A 126 6.65 7.97 13.83
CA ASN A 126 5.87 8.38 14.99
C ASN A 126 4.50 8.88 14.52
N ILE A 127 3.42 8.16 14.87
CA ILE A 127 2.05 8.49 14.45
C ILE A 127 1.67 9.93 14.83
N GLU A 128 2.01 10.39 16.03
CA GLU A 128 1.73 11.76 16.45
C GLU A 128 2.51 12.78 15.61
N GLN A 129 3.75 12.46 15.24
CA GLN A 129 4.52 13.30 14.33
C GLN A 129 3.85 13.35 12.95
N ILE A 130 3.38 12.21 12.43
CA ILE A 130 2.67 12.15 11.15
C ILE A 130 1.37 12.98 11.20
N MET A 131 0.63 12.95 12.32
CA MET A 131 -0.56 13.81 12.50
C MET A 131 -0.19 15.30 12.48
N ARG A 132 0.88 15.67 13.19
CA ARG A 132 1.38 17.06 13.23
C ARG A 132 1.84 17.52 11.85
N ASP A 133 2.61 16.69 11.14
CA ASP A 133 3.12 16.99 9.80
C ASP A 133 1.96 17.15 8.81
N THR A 134 0.99 16.22 8.82
CA THR A 134 -0.24 16.30 8.02
C THR A 134 -0.96 17.62 8.23
N THR A 135 -1.13 18.01 9.49
CA THR A 135 -1.79 19.28 9.85
C THR A 135 -1.00 20.48 9.38
N THR A 136 0.32 20.44 9.52
CA THR A 136 1.23 21.51 9.14
C THR A 136 1.21 21.72 7.63
N VAL A 137 1.37 20.67 6.82
CA VAL A 137 1.33 20.78 5.35
C VAL A 137 0.00 21.32 4.87
N ALA A 138 -1.11 20.79 5.38
CA ALA A 138 -2.45 21.20 4.93
C ALA A 138 -2.72 22.70 5.15
N LYS A 139 -2.18 23.26 6.24
CA LYS A 139 -2.34 24.66 6.64
C LYS A 139 -1.27 25.60 6.09
N ALA A 140 -0.15 25.07 5.61
CA ALA A 140 0.96 25.87 5.09
C ALA A 140 0.51 26.69 3.87
N VAL A 141 0.97 27.94 3.79
CA VAL A 141 0.68 28.83 2.66
C VAL A 141 1.63 28.56 1.50
N ASP A 142 2.89 28.27 1.83
CA ASP A 142 4.01 28.04 0.92
C ASP A 142 4.96 26.96 1.45
N VAL A 143 6.02 26.67 0.69
CA VAL A 143 7.00 25.63 1.00
C VAL A 143 7.84 25.95 2.26
N ASP A 144 8.03 27.23 2.58
CA ASP A 144 8.79 27.64 3.76
C ASP A 144 8.05 27.28 5.06
N GLY A 145 6.71 27.32 5.02
CA GLY A 145 5.84 26.85 6.10
C GLY A 145 5.97 25.35 6.44
N VAL A 146 6.66 24.57 5.62
CA VAL A 146 6.91 23.13 5.84
C VAL A 146 8.41 22.79 5.96
N ALA A 147 9.28 23.78 6.20
CA ALA A 147 10.73 23.59 6.34
C ALA A 147 11.17 22.60 7.43
N ALA A 148 10.34 22.44 8.47
CA ALA A 148 10.62 21.51 9.57
C ALA A 148 10.30 20.05 9.24
N ILE A 149 9.43 19.82 8.23
CA ILE A 149 9.20 18.49 7.69
C ILE A 149 10.47 18.15 6.91
N LYS A 150 11.02 16.95 7.10
CA LYS A 150 12.30 16.54 6.49
C LYS A 150 12.08 15.64 5.27
N PRO A 151 11.62 16.16 4.11
CA PRO A 151 11.46 15.37 2.88
C PRO A 151 12.70 14.58 2.51
N ASP A 152 13.90 15.13 2.75
CA ASP A 152 15.17 14.47 2.47
C ASP A 152 15.37 13.16 3.23
N HIS A 153 14.72 13.00 4.39
CA HIS A 153 14.70 11.70 5.06
C HIS A 153 13.92 10.69 4.20
N TYR A 154 12.67 11.00 3.86
CA TYR A 154 11.81 10.13 3.03
C TYR A 154 12.39 9.88 1.63
N ARG A 155 13.00 10.90 1.02
CA ARG A 155 13.69 10.78 -0.27
C ARG A 155 14.87 9.82 -0.20
N ARG A 156 15.73 9.92 0.83
CA ARG A 156 16.85 8.97 1.03
C ARG A 156 16.37 7.54 1.30
N LEU A 157 15.25 7.38 2.00
CA LEU A 157 14.62 6.06 2.16
C LEU A 157 14.20 5.51 0.80
N HIS A 158 13.49 6.31 0.01
CA HIS A 158 13.05 5.94 -1.34
C HIS A 158 14.22 5.58 -2.28
N GLU A 159 15.32 6.34 -2.24
CA GLU A 159 16.54 6.04 -3.00
C GLU A 159 17.21 4.73 -2.56
N THR A 160 17.30 4.51 -1.25
CA THR A 160 17.86 3.26 -0.67
C THR A 160 17.00 2.06 -1.08
N ASP A 161 15.68 2.21 -0.96
CA ASP A 161 14.72 1.18 -1.34
C ASP A 161 14.82 0.86 -2.83
N SER A 162 14.94 1.88 -3.69
CA SER A 162 15.15 1.72 -5.13
C SER A 162 16.41 0.92 -5.47
N ALA A 163 17.53 1.19 -4.80
CA ALA A 163 18.78 0.46 -5.01
C ALA A 163 18.67 -1.02 -4.57
N SER A 164 18.05 -1.26 -3.42
CA SER A 164 17.79 -2.61 -2.93
C SER A 164 16.82 -3.37 -3.83
N PHE A 165 15.77 -2.72 -4.32
CA PHE A 165 14.84 -3.28 -5.28
C PHE A 165 15.53 -3.76 -6.55
N ARG A 166 16.40 -2.93 -7.16
CA ARG A 166 17.16 -3.34 -8.36
C ARG A 166 17.95 -4.63 -8.13
N THR A 167 18.57 -4.75 -6.96
CA THR A 167 19.33 -5.94 -6.57
C THR A 167 18.43 -7.17 -6.47
N VAL A 168 17.25 -7.04 -5.84
CA VAL A 168 16.27 -8.13 -5.72
C VAL A 168 15.67 -8.48 -7.10
N MET A 169 15.41 -7.49 -7.95
CA MET A 169 14.87 -7.71 -9.30
C MET A 169 15.86 -8.47 -10.19
N GLY A 170 17.17 -8.21 -10.09
CA GLY A 170 18.19 -8.97 -10.82
C GLY A 170 18.22 -10.48 -10.52
N LEU A 171 17.57 -10.93 -9.44
CA LEU A 171 17.39 -12.36 -9.18
C LEU A 171 16.38 -13.01 -10.15
N LEU A 172 15.46 -12.23 -10.72
CA LEU A 172 14.46 -12.70 -11.68
C LEU A 172 15.05 -13.01 -13.06
N ASP A 173 16.19 -12.40 -13.44
CA ASP A 173 16.89 -12.68 -14.71
C ASP A 173 17.28 -14.15 -14.85
N LYS A 174 17.38 -14.86 -13.72
CA LYS A 174 17.67 -16.30 -13.67
C LYS A 174 16.47 -17.16 -14.05
N ILE A 175 15.28 -16.59 -14.25
CA ILE A 175 14.04 -17.32 -14.54
C ILE A 175 13.72 -17.23 -16.04
N LYS A 176 13.96 -18.31 -16.78
CA LYS A 176 13.68 -18.36 -18.23
C LYS A 176 12.16 -18.36 -18.51
N ARG A 177 11.69 -17.50 -19.40
CA ARG A 177 10.31 -17.52 -19.94
C ARG A 177 10.04 -18.76 -20.82
N PRO A 178 8.79 -19.25 -20.93
CA PRO A 178 7.63 -18.90 -20.10
C PRO A 178 7.67 -19.64 -18.75
N ILE A 179 7.10 -19.01 -17.72
CA ILE A 179 6.84 -19.62 -16.41
C ILE A 179 5.45 -20.28 -16.47
N ARG A 180 5.41 -21.59 -16.68
CA ARG A 180 4.18 -22.39 -16.67
C ARG A 180 3.91 -22.93 -15.27
N GLY A 181 2.63 -23.15 -14.94
CA GLY A 181 2.20 -23.61 -13.61
C GLY A 181 2.71 -24.99 -13.18
N GLN A 182 3.27 -25.78 -14.11
CA GLN A 182 3.82 -27.11 -13.82
C GLN A 182 5.35 -27.11 -13.66
N ASP A 183 6.03 -26.01 -13.97
CA ASP A 183 7.50 -25.92 -13.88
C ASP A 183 7.94 -25.62 -12.44
N LYS A 184 8.02 -26.69 -11.63
CA LYS A 184 8.40 -26.61 -10.21
C LYS A 184 9.70 -25.85 -9.98
N LYS A 185 10.70 -26.00 -10.86
CA LYS A 185 12.01 -25.33 -10.71
C LYS A 185 11.87 -23.82 -10.86
N LYS A 186 11.09 -23.35 -11.83
CA LYS A 186 10.84 -21.90 -11.99
C LYS A 186 9.96 -21.34 -10.89
N LEU A 187 8.95 -22.09 -10.43
CA LEU A 187 8.10 -21.69 -9.32
C LEU A 187 8.87 -21.58 -8.00
N ASN A 188 9.76 -22.53 -7.71
CA ASN A 188 10.62 -22.44 -6.54
C ASN A 188 11.52 -21.21 -6.59
N ARG A 189 12.12 -20.90 -7.75
CA ARG A 189 12.93 -19.67 -7.90
C ARG A 189 12.12 -18.39 -7.68
N LEU A 190 10.87 -18.36 -8.12
CA LEU A 190 9.98 -17.24 -7.90
C LEU A 190 9.64 -17.11 -6.40
N ASN A 191 9.44 -18.23 -5.70
CA ASN A 191 9.28 -18.24 -4.25
C ASN A 191 10.54 -17.77 -3.51
N ASP A 192 11.73 -18.23 -3.91
CA ASP A 192 13.02 -17.78 -3.33
C ASP A 192 13.23 -16.27 -3.52
N TRP A 193 12.87 -15.75 -4.70
CA TRP A 193 12.85 -14.32 -4.97
C TRP A 193 11.89 -13.59 -4.03
N PHE A 194 10.66 -14.10 -3.88
CA PHE A 194 9.67 -13.51 -2.98
C PHE A 194 10.15 -13.49 -1.53
N MET A 195 10.73 -14.59 -1.04
CA MET A 195 11.30 -14.65 0.31
C MET A 195 12.48 -13.68 0.49
N THR A 196 13.27 -13.45 -0.56
CA THR A 196 14.33 -12.45 -0.53
C THR A 196 13.76 -11.03 -0.44
N LEU A 197 12.73 -10.74 -1.24
CA LEU A 197 12.00 -9.48 -1.24
C LEU A 197 11.41 -9.19 0.15
N THR A 198 10.66 -10.14 0.71
CA THR A 198 9.98 -9.97 2.00
C THR A 198 10.96 -9.91 3.15
N ASN A 199 12.02 -10.70 3.16
CA ASN A 199 13.08 -10.57 4.17
C ASN A 199 13.66 -9.15 4.17
N PHE A 200 13.93 -8.56 3.00
CA PHE A 200 14.44 -7.20 2.94
C PHE A 200 13.42 -6.19 3.48
N PHE A 201 12.21 -6.13 2.90
CA PHE A 201 11.22 -5.08 3.20
C PHE A 201 10.53 -5.23 4.55
N LEU A 202 10.37 -6.46 5.05
CA LEU A 202 9.58 -6.74 6.25
C LEU A 202 10.43 -7.11 7.48
N ILE A 203 11.75 -7.32 7.34
CA ILE A 203 12.67 -7.57 8.48
C ILE A 203 13.87 -6.64 8.44
N VAL A 204 14.70 -6.73 7.40
CA VAL A 204 16.01 -6.07 7.35
C VAL A 204 15.84 -4.55 7.39
N ARG A 205 14.96 -4.01 6.56
CA ARG A 205 14.71 -2.57 6.48
C ARG A 205 14.08 -2.03 7.78
N PRO A 206 12.93 -2.55 8.28
CA PRO A 206 12.34 -2.08 9.52
C PRO A 206 13.27 -2.19 10.74
N SER A 207 14.18 -3.16 10.75
CA SER A 207 15.17 -3.33 11.82
C SER A 207 16.43 -2.50 11.68
N ASN A 208 16.51 -1.61 10.70
CA ASN A 208 17.73 -0.87 10.38
C ASN A 208 18.95 -1.79 10.19
N LYS A 209 18.75 -2.91 9.48
CA LYS A 209 19.75 -3.96 9.21
C LYS A 209 20.23 -4.73 10.44
N GLN A 210 19.54 -4.61 11.58
CA GLN A 210 19.91 -5.33 12.81
C GLN A 210 19.41 -6.79 12.80
N ALA A 211 18.32 -7.06 12.09
CA ALA A 211 17.73 -8.39 11.97
C ALA A 211 17.73 -8.89 10.52
N HIS A 212 17.77 -10.21 10.37
CA HIS A 212 17.67 -10.92 9.10
C HIS A 212 16.92 -12.21 9.32
N TYR A 213 16.14 -12.67 8.34
CA TYR A 213 15.39 -13.94 8.41
C TYR A 213 16.25 -15.12 8.88
N ASN A 214 17.48 -15.26 8.37
CA ASN A 214 18.39 -16.36 8.75
C ASN A 214 18.87 -16.29 10.21
N ARG A 215 18.75 -15.13 10.87
CA ARG A 215 19.12 -14.92 12.28
C ARG A 215 17.93 -15.01 13.24
N LEU A 216 16.71 -15.11 12.73
CA LEU A 216 15.53 -15.35 13.55
C LEU A 216 15.59 -16.75 14.19
N THR A 217 14.94 -16.89 15.34
CA THR A 217 14.71 -18.20 15.96
C THR A 217 13.86 -19.09 15.06
N ALA A 218 13.89 -20.41 15.29
CA ALA A 218 13.09 -21.35 14.50
C ALA A 218 11.58 -21.04 14.57
N GLU A 219 11.09 -20.60 15.73
CA GLU A 219 9.70 -20.23 15.96
C GLU A 219 9.32 -18.93 15.24
N GLU A 220 10.20 -17.92 15.29
CA GLU A 220 10.01 -16.66 14.54
C GLU A 220 10.00 -16.89 13.03
N ARG A 221 10.92 -17.72 12.51
CA ARG A 221 10.91 -18.10 11.08
C ARG A 221 9.60 -18.79 10.70
N SER A 222 9.14 -19.73 11.52
CA SER A 222 7.86 -20.40 11.30
C SER A 222 6.70 -19.40 11.24
N ARG A 223 6.60 -18.45 12.18
CA ARG A 223 5.57 -17.40 12.15
C ARG A 223 5.68 -16.50 10.92
N PHE A 224 6.90 -16.11 10.54
CA PHE A 224 7.17 -15.31 9.35
C PHE A 224 6.69 -16.02 8.07
N ASP A 225 7.04 -17.29 7.90
CA ASP A 225 6.67 -18.07 6.72
C ASP A 225 5.15 -18.33 6.69
N MET A 226 4.56 -18.69 7.83
CA MET A 226 3.13 -18.94 7.94
C MET A 226 2.28 -17.69 7.65
N ALA A 227 2.80 -16.49 7.88
CA ALA A 227 2.09 -15.25 7.56
C ALA A 227 1.68 -15.16 6.08
N PHE A 228 2.43 -15.78 5.17
CA PHE A 228 2.13 -15.77 3.74
C PHE A 228 1.20 -16.92 3.29
N THR A 229 0.73 -17.75 4.21
CA THR A 229 -0.11 -18.92 3.89
C THR A 229 -1.60 -18.66 4.07
N ASN A 230 -1.98 -17.61 4.79
CA ASN A 230 -3.37 -17.23 5.01
C ASN A 230 -3.59 -15.70 5.01
N GLY A 231 -4.86 -15.28 4.99
CA GLY A 231 -5.26 -13.89 5.19
C GLY A 231 -4.59 -12.88 4.25
N ALA A 232 -4.22 -11.74 4.82
CA ALA A 232 -3.61 -10.62 4.09
C ALA A 232 -2.21 -10.93 3.54
N GLY A 233 -1.41 -11.72 4.25
CA GLY A 233 -0.08 -12.11 3.77
C GLY A 233 -0.15 -13.08 2.58
N LYS A 234 -1.11 -14.02 2.55
CA LYS A 234 -1.36 -14.85 1.37
C LYS A 234 -1.79 -14.04 0.17
N LEU A 235 -2.67 -13.05 0.40
CA LEU A 235 -3.09 -12.11 -0.63
C LEU A 235 -1.88 -11.37 -1.21
N PHE A 236 -1.06 -10.75 -0.35
CA PHE A 236 0.17 -10.07 -0.77
C PHE A 236 1.10 -11.00 -1.58
N HIS A 237 1.39 -12.20 -1.08
CA HIS A 237 2.21 -13.20 -1.77
C HIS A 237 1.64 -13.58 -3.15
N THR A 238 0.34 -13.87 -3.21
CA THR A 238 -0.34 -14.28 -4.45
C THR A 238 -0.31 -13.15 -5.47
N HIS A 239 -0.61 -11.93 -5.04
CA HIS A 239 -0.61 -10.74 -5.89
C HIS A 239 0.78 -10.48 -6.48
N CYS A 240 1.79 -10.38 -5.60
CA CYS A 240 3.17 -10.12 -5.99
C CYS A 240 3.69 -11.16 -6.99
N THR A 241 3.45 -12.45 -6.69
CA THR A 241 3.84 -13.57 -7.55
C THR A 241 3.11 -13.54 -8.89
N ALA A 242 1.81 -13.23 -8.91
CA ALA A 242 1.02 -13.19 -10.13
C ALA A 242 1.46 -12.05 -11.07
N VAL A 243 1.63 -10.84 -10.55
CA VAL A 243 2.06 -9.67 -11.33
C VAL A 243 3.45 -9.89 -11.91
N VAL A 244 4.42 -10.33 -11.09
CA VAL A 244 5.78 -10.60 -11.55
C VAL A 244 5.82 -11.72 -12.59
N LYS A 245 5.11 -12.81 -12.35
CA LYS A 245 5.02 -13.91 -13.32
C LYS A 245 4.44 -13.45 -14.66
N LYS A 246 3.39 -12.62 -14.65
CA LYS A 246 2.77 -12.05 -15.86
C LYS A 246 3.77 -11.17 -16.60
N ARG A 247 4.42 -10.22 -15.92
CA ARG A 247 5.41 -9.30 -16.50
C ARG A 247 6.60 -10.05 -17.13
N ILE A 248 7.15 -11.05 -16.45
CA ILE A 248 8.24 -11.89 -16.99
C ILE A 248 7.79 -12.61 -18.27
N ASN A 249 6.58 -13.19 -18.27
CA ASN A 249 6.05 -13.88 -19.45
C ASN A 249 5.81 -12.91 -20.62
N ASP A 250 5.35 -11.70 -20.34
CA ASP A 250 5.17 -10.63 -21.33
C ASP A 250 6.49 -10.02 -21.83
N GLY A 251 7.62 -10.31 -21.17
CA GLY A 251 8.90 -9.66 -21.45
C GLY A 251 8.92 -8.17 -21.09
N LYS A 252 8.12 -7.76 -20.10
CA LYS A 252 8.05 -6.39 -19.60
C LYS A 252 8.90 -6.22 -18.35
N GLU A 253 9.46 -5.03 -18.17
CA GLU A 253 10.09 -4.64 -16.92
C GLU A 253 9.07 -4.56 -15.78
N ILE A 254 9.55 -4.84 -14.56
CA ILE A 254 8.81 -4.72 -13.31
C ILE A 254 9.30 -3.45 -12.64
N ALA A 255 8.42 -2.47 -12.45
CA ALA A 255 8.80 -1.25 -11.76
C ALA A 255 8.89 -1.53 -10.24
N PRO A 256 9.96 -1.07 -9.56
CA PRO A 256 10.09 -1.19 -8.10
C PRO A 256 8.89 -0.65 -7.31
N ASN A 257 8.33 0.47 -7.77
CA ASN A 257 7.21 1.14 -7.09
C ASN A 257 5.95 0.28 -7.10
N ASP A 258 5.67 -0.43 -8.20
CA ASP A 258 4.53 -1.34 -8.31
C ASP A 258 4.54 -2.35 -7.14
N LEU A 259 5.71 -2.84 -6.71
CA LEU A 259 5.82 -3.84 -5.63
C LEU A 259 5.64 -3.26 -4.23
N TYR A 260 5.99 -1.97 -4.03
CA TYR A 260 5.80 -1.30 -2.76
C TYR A 260 4.31 -1.03 -2.50
N ASP A 261 3.57 -0.65 -3.54
CA ASP A 261 2.13 -0.45 -3.47
C ASP A 261 1.39 -1.74 -3.11
N MET A 262 1.91 -2.90 -3.52
CA MET A 262 1.37 -4.21 -3.14
C MET A 262 1.46 -4.50 -1.65
N MET A 263 2.41 -3.91 -0.92
CA MET A 263 2.52 -4.12 0.52
C MET A 263 1.30 -3.57 1.26
N GLN A 264 0.57 -2.60 0.70
CA GLN A 264 -0.70 -2.09 1.27
C GLN A 264 -1.73 -3.20 1.52
N LEU A 265 -1.64 -4.31 0.80
CA LEU A 265 -2.47 -5.50 1.02
C LEU A 265 -2.33 -6.07 2.43
N LEU A 266 -1.19 -5.89 3.10
CA LEU A 266 -0.96 -6.34 4.47
C LEU A 266 -1.87 -5.62 5.47
N LEU A 267 -2.24 -4.36 5.18
CA LEU A 267 -3.18 -3.60 6.01
C LEU A 267 -4.58 -4.22 6.02
N LEU A 268 -4.93 -5.03 5.02
CA LEU A 268 -6.19 -5.78 4.97
C LEU A 268 -6.24 -6.96 5.95
N ARG A 269 -5.25 -7.11 6.85
CA ARG A 269 -5.34 -8.03 7.99
C ARG A 269 -6.59 -7.75 8.82
N ASN A 270 -6.93 -6.47 9.02
CA ASN A 270 -8.20 -6.11 9.63
C ASN A 270 -9.35 -6.39 8.64
N PRO A 271 -10.32 -7.27 8.97
CA PRO A 271 -11.41 -7.67 8.07
C PRO A 271 -12.38 -6.53 7.72
N ASN A 272 -12.34 -5.42 8.47
CA ASN A 272 -13.20 -4.26 8.27
C ASN A 272 -12.59 -3.21 7.31
N ARG A 273 -11.34 -3.40 6.88
CA ARG A 273 -10.66 -2.45 5.99
C ARG A 273 -10.95 -2.72 4.51
N ILE A 274 -11.06 -1.64 3.75
CA ILE A 274 -11.17 -1.60 2.29
C ILE A 274 -10.04 -0.73 1.75
N PHE A 275 -9.29 -1.26 0.79
CA PHE A 275 -8.27 -0.53 0.04
C PHE A 275 -8.86 -0.06 -1.29
N VAL A 276 -8.66 1.21 -1.64
CA VAL A 276 -9.12 1.78 -2.92
C VAL A 276 -7.91 2.30 -3.70
N THR A 277 -7.75 1.85 -4.94
CA THR A 277 -6.61 2.21 -5.81
C THR A 277 -7.05 2.40 -7.26
N GLU A 278 -6.23 3.09 -8.05
CA GLU A 278 -6.36 3.19 -9.52
C GLU A 278 -5.47 2.18 -10.25
N ASP A 279 -4.61 1.45 -9.54
CA ASP A 279 -3.64 0.55 -10.17
C ASP A 279 -4.33 -0.72 -10.72
N LYS A 280 -4.24 -0.85 -12.05
CA LYS A 280 -4.82 -1.96 -12.82
C LYS A 280 -4.18 -3.30 -12.49
N ALA A 281 -2.95 -3.32 -11.97
CA ALA A 281 -2.27 -4.57 -11.60
C ALA A 281 -3.06 -5.36 -10.56
N PHE A 282 -3.85 -4.69 -9.71
CA PHE A 282 -4.75 -5.32 -8.73
C PHE A 282 -5.99 -5.99 -9.33
N TYR A 283 -6.24 -5.84 -10.63
CA TYR A 283 -7.41 -6.43 -11.30
C TYR A 283 -7.02 -7.36 -12.46
N ASP A 284 -5.72 -7.54 -12.67
CA ASP A 284 -5.14 -8.19 -13.84
C ASP A 284 -5.12 -9.73 -13.77
N TYR A 285 -5.56 -10.30 -12.65
CA TYR A 285 -5.62 -11.73 -12.41
C TYR A 285 -6.73 -12.05 -11.40
N GLN A 286 -7.31 -13.26 -11.47
CA GLN A 286 -8.35 -13.67 -10.52
C GLN A 286 -7.74 -13.73 -9.12
N ILE A 287 -8.25 -12.89 -8.22
CA ILE A 287 -7.90 -12.97 -6.81
C ILE A 287 -8.96 -13.76 -6.05
N GLU A 288 -8.54 -14.52 -5.05
CA GLU A 288 -9.44 -15.32 -4.21
C GLU A 288 -10.60 -14.45 -3.69
N PRO A 289 -11.84 -14.96 -3.56
CA PRO A 289 -12.98 -14.17 -3.11
C PRO A 289 -12.78 -13.42 -1.78
N GLY A 290 -11.87 -13.85 -0.90
CA GLY A 290 -11.49 -13.12 0.33
C GLY A 290 -10.75 -11.78 0.11
N VAL A 291 -10.39 -11.48 -1.15
CA VAL A 291 -9.63 -10.32 -1.61
C VAL A 291 -10.52 -9.22 -2.18
N GLN A 292 -11.83 -9.42 -2.15
CA GLN A 292 -12.83 -8.45 -2.59
C GLN A 292 -12.80 -7.10 -1.81
N ARG A 293 -11.79 -6.84 -0.97
CA ARG A 293 -11.54 -5.62 -0.21
C ARG A 293 -10.51 -4.69 -0.86
N VAL A 294 -10.16 -4.92 -2.13
CA VAL A 294 -9.42 -3.98 -2.98
C VAL A 294 -10.34 -3.50 -4.10
N LEU A 295 -10.62 -2.20 -4.18
CA LEU A 295 -11.61 -1.62 -5.10
C LEU A 295 -10.98 -0.63 -6.08
N PRO A 296 -11.36 -0.68 -7.37
CA PRO A 296 -10.99 0.37 -8.31
C PRO A 296 -11.63 1.69 -7.91
N TRP A 297 -10.87 2.78 -7.91
CA TRP A 297 -11.41 4.12 -7.62
C TRP A 297 -12.60 4.48 -8.49
N THR A 298 -12.53 4.23 -9.79
CA THR A 298 -13.63 4.51 -10.74
C THR A 298 -14.92 3.80 -10.36
N ALA A 299 -14.80 2.56 -9.89
CA ALA A 299 -15.94 1.74 -9.52
C ALA A 299 -16.50 2.17 -8.15
N PHE A 300 -15.63 2.42 -7.17
CA PHE A 300 -15.99 2.96 -5.86
C PHE A 300 -16.71 4.31 -5.97
N ARG A 301 -16.19 5.21 -6.82
CA ARG A 301 -16.80 6.51 -7.13
C ARG A 301 -18.19 6.34 -7.75
N SER A 302 -18.34 5.43 -8.71
CA SER A 302 -19.61 5.21 -9.43
C SER A 302 -20.70 4.61 -8.53
N SER A 303 -20.32 3.74 -7.57
CA SER A 303 -21.26 3.18 -6.59
C SER A 303 -21.65 4.14 -5.46
N SER A 304 -21.00 5.31 -5.40
CA SER A 304 -21.19 6.31 -4.36
C SER A 304 -22.18 7.42 -4.75
N ASN A 305 -22.57 7.48 -6.03
CA ASN A 305 -23.60 8.37 -6.57
C ASN A 305 -24.98 7.71 -6.50
#